data_AF-A0A5S4FZ44-F1
#
_entry.id   AF-A0A5S4FZ44-F1
#
_cell.length_a   1.000
_cell.length_b   1.000
_cell.length_c   1.000
_cell.angle_alpha   90.00
_cell.angle_beta   90.00
_cell.angle_gamma   90.00
#
_symmetry.space_group_name_H-M   'P 1'
#
loop_
_entity.id
_entity.type
_entity.pdbx_description
1 polymer ?
#
loop_
_entity_poly.entity_id
_entity_poly.type
_entity_poly.pdbx_seq_one_letter_code
_entity_poly.pdbx_strand_id
1 'polypeptide(L)' 'MLTFDPEGLTGAQRDGDACVVCHKRWPRPRVRVGRLPDDSSVHACGDCAEALMPAPLATVVAFPSR' A
#
# COMPACT_ATOMS: atom_id res chain seq x y z
N MET A 1 -7.14 -2.87 -7.37
CA MET A 1 -6.74 -1.62 -6.68
C MET A 1 -7.74 -1.36 -5.57
N LEU A 2 -7.29 -1.28 -4.32
CA LEU A 2 -8.15 -1.18 -3.13
C LEU A 2 -8.70 0.24 -2.97
N THR A 3 -9.97 0.37 -2.58
CA THR A 3 -10.58 1.65 -2.18
C THR A 3 -10.63 1.70 -0.66
N PHE A 4 -10.11 2.77 -0.07
CA PHE A 4 -10.15 3.01 1.37
C PHE A 4 -11.27 4.00 1.71
N ASP A 5 -11.96 3.75 2.81
CA ASP A 5 -12.95 4.66 3.35
C ASP A 5 -12.25 5.84 4.06
N PRO A 6 -12.53 7.10 3.67
CA PRO A 6 -11.97 8.27 4.33
C PRO A 6 -12.41 8.41 5.79
N GLU A 7 -13.61 7.97 6.19
CA GLU A 7 -14.15 8.29 7.52
C GLU A 7 -13.28 7.80 8.69
N GLY A 8 -12.53 6.71 8.50
CA GLY A 8 -11.59 6.17 9.49
C GLY A 8 -10.17 6.75 9.43
N LEU A 9 -9.86 7.62 8.47
CA LEU A 9 -8.49 8.09 8.23
C LEU A 9 -8.24 9.49 8.77
N THR A 10 -7.12 9.63 9.48
CA THR A 10 -6.58 10.93 9.88
C THR A 10 -6.07 11.71 8.67
N GLY A 11 -5.99 13.04 8.77
CA GLY A 11 -5.45 13.89 7.70
C GLY A 11 -4.06 13.44 7.23
N ALA A 12 -3.17 13.10 8.16
CA ALA A 12 -1.85 12.58 7.84
C ALA A 12 -1.87 11.29 7.00
N GLN A 13 -2.86 10.42 7.17
CA GLN A 13 -2.99 9.21 6.34
C GLN A 13 -3.54 9.53 4.95
N ARG A 14 -4.49 10.46 4.86
CA ARG A 14 -5.05 10.93 3.58
C ARG A 14 -4.00 11.65 2.74
N ASP A 15 -3.09 12.39 3.37
CA ASP A 15 -1.98 13.10 2.72
C ASP A 15 -0.79 12.18 2.37
N GLY A 16 -0.81 10.92 2.82
CA GLY A 16 0.30 9.98 2.64
C GLY A 16 1.49 10.20 3.58
N ASP A 17 1.35 11.03 4.60
CA ASP A 17 2.36 11.28 5.64
C ASP A 17 2.39 10.20 6.73
N ALA A 18 1.33 9.42 6.84
CA ALA A 18 1.19 8.33 7.80
C ALA A 18 0.69 7.06 7.12
N CYS A 19 1.15 5.90 7.60
CA CYS A 19 0.72 4.62 7.08
C CYS A 19 -0.79 4.44 7.32
N VAL A 20 -1.54 4.10 6.27
CA VAL A 20 -2.98 3.83 6.36
C VAL A 20 -3.34 2.70 7.32
N VAL A 21 -2.42 1.77 7.61
CA VAL A 21 -2.66 0.60 8.47
C VAL A 21 -2.18 0.83 9.90
N CYS A 22 -0.91 1.22 10.09
CA CYS A 22 -0.27 1.29 11.41
C CYS A 22 -0.02 2.71 11.91
N HIS A 23 -0.44 3.73 11.16
CA HIS A 23 -0.39 5.15 11.53
C HIS A 23 1.04 5.70 11.71
N LYS A 24 2.09 4.89 11.45
CA LYS A 24 3.48 5.35 11.56
C LYS A 24 3.77 6.44 10.52
N ARG A 25 4.39 7.53 11.00
CA ARG A 25 4.80 8.69 10.18
C ARG A 25 6.25 8.63 9.74
N TRP A 26 7.07 7.85 10.45
CA TRP A 26 8.49 7.69 10.16
C TRP A 26 8.87 6.20 10.12
N PRO A 27 9.65 5.75 9.13
CA PRO A 27 9.98 6.45 7.87
C PRO A 27 8.72 6.77 7.04
N ARG A 28 8.73 7.89 6.30
CA ARG A 28 7.55 8.40 5.57
C ARG A 28 7.04 7.33 4.58
N PRO A 29 5.76 6.94 4.62
CA PRO A 29 5.17 5.99 3.68
C PRO A 29 5.34 6.45 2.23
N ARG A 30 5.78 5.56 1.35
CA ARG A 30 5.91 5.84 -0.09
C ARG A 30 5.25 4.79 -0.98
N VAL A 31 4.71 3.72 -0.41
CA VAL A 31 4.12 2.63 -1.17
C VAL A 31 2.63 2.90 -1.34
N ARG A 32 2.19 3.15 -2.58
CA ARG A 32 0.78 3.32 -2.90
C ARG A 32 0.06 1.97 -2.82
N VAL A 33 -0.90 1.85 -1.91
CA VAL A 33 -1.67 0.62 -1.71
C VAL A 33 -3.11 0.71 -2.20
N GLY A 34 -3.62 1.93 -2.41
CA GLY A 34 -4.98 2.14 -2.88
C GLY A 34 -5.31 3.58 -3.19
N ARG A 35 -6.61 3.85 -3.29
CA ARG A 35 -7.18 5.20 -3.47
C ARG A 35 -8.35 5.45 -2.53
N LEU A 36 -8.63 6.72 -2.30
CA LEU A 36 -9.85 7.24 -1.69
C LEU A 36 -10.95 7.37 -2.76
N PRO A 37 -12.23 7.55 -2.37
CA PRO A 37 -13.32 7.84 -3.28
C PRO A 37 -13.12 9.14 -4.07
N ASP A 38 -12.35 10.09 -3.52
CA ASP A 38 -11.97 11.35 -4.18
C ASP A 38 -10.73 11.21 -5.10
N ASP A 39 -10.43 9.98 -5.56
CA ASP A 39 -9.24 9.61 -6.36
C ASP A 39 -7.86 9.88 -5.71
N SER A 40 -7.83 10.39 -4.49
CA SER A 40 -6.61 10.64 -3.73
C SER A 40 -5.88 9.34 -3.40
N SER A 41 -4.54 9.33 -3.47
CA SER A 41 -3.74 8.11 -3.31
C SER A 41 -3.38 7.85 -1.86
N VAL A 42 -3.57 6.60 -1.42
CA VAL A 42 -3.29 6.20 -0.03
C VAL A 42 -2.00 5.41 0.04
N HIS A 43 -1.17 5.72 1.04
CA HIS A 43 0.17 5.18 1.19
C HIS A 43 0.30 4.31 2.44
N ALA A 44 1.09 3.24 2.30
CA ALA A 44 1.51 2.39 3.40
C ALA A 44 3.03 2.35 3.49
N CYS A 45 3.52 1.95 4.65
CA CYS A 45 4.93 1.61 4.82
C CYS A 45 5.26 0.25 4.20
N GLY A 46 6.55 -0.05 4.00
CA GLY A 46 7.00 -1.30 3.38
C GLY A 46 6.35 -2.54 4.00
N ASP A 47 6.41 -2.67 5.33
CA ASP A 47 5.87 -3.84 6.03
C ASP A 47 4.36 -4.02 5.81
N CYS A 48 3.57 -2.95 5.97
CA CYS A 48 2.12 -3.02 5.77
C CYS A 48 1.75 -3.11 4.29
N ALA A 49 2.60 -2.60 3.39
CA ALA A 49 2.38 -2.68 1.96
C ALA A 49 2.57 -4.11 1.46
N GLU A 50 3.57 -4.86 1.94
CA GLU A 50 3.71 -6.28 1.62
C GLU A 50 2.51 -7.10 2.09
N ALA A 51 1.99 -6.81 3.29
CA ALA A 51 0.82 -7.49 3.81
C ALA A 51 -0.46 -7.20 3.00
N LEU A 52 -0.61 -5.97 2.48
CA LEU A 52 -1.77 -5.55 1.69
C LEU A 52 -1.69 -5.95 0.21
N MET A 53 -0.50 -5.92 -0.36
CA MET A 53 -0.23 -6.26 -1.75
C MET A 53 0.84 -7.36 -1.76
N PRO A 54 0.46 -8.61 -1.46
CA PRO A 54 1.39 -9.72 -1.62
C PRO A 54 1.88 -9.70 -3.07
N ALA A 55 3.20 -9.73 -3.25
CA ALA A 55 3.79 -9.78 -4.57
C ALA A 55 3.12 -10.92 -5.36
N PRO A 56 2.80 -10.70 -6.65
CA PRO A 56 2.29 -11.79 -7.47
C PRO A 56 3.31 -12.93 -7.37
N LEU A 57 2.86 -14.09 -6.91
CA LEU A 57 3.68 -15.29 -6.76
C LEU A 57 4.48 -15.44 -8.05
N ALA A 58 5.81 -15.31 -7.94
CA ALA A 58 6.69 -15.37 -9.10
C ALA A 58 6.33 -16.63 -9.88
N THR A 59 5.81 -16.45 -11.09
CA THR A 59 5.53 -17.57 -11.97
C THR A 59 6.88 -18.23 -12.24
N VAL A 60 7.09 -19.42 -11.67
CA VAL A 60 8.27 -20.23 -11.94
C VAL A 60 8.21 -20.63 -13.41
N VAL A 61 8.87 -19.87 -14.26
CA VAL A 61 9.14 -20.28 -15.64
C VAL A 61 10.24 -21.33 -15.57
N ALA A 62 9.86 -22.60 -15.70
CA ALA A 62 10.81 -23.69 -15.88
C ALA A 62 11.62 -23.40 -17.15
N PHE A 63 12.92 -23.15 -17.00
CA PHE A 63 13.84 -23.11 -18.13
C PHE A 63 13.96 -24.52 -18.72
N PRO A 64 13.70 -24.74 -20.02
CA PRO A 64 13.96 -26.03 -20.62
C PRO A 64 15.47 -26.29 -20.66
N SER A 65 15.92 -27.33 -19.99
CA SER A 65 17.27 -27.87 -20.13
C SER A 65 17.43 -28.40 -21.55
N ARG A 66 18.49 -27.96 -22.24
CA ARG A 66 18.86 -28.40 -23.59
C ARG A 66 19.95 -29.44 -23.54
#